data_AF-A0AA40CLJ1-F1
#
_entry.id   AF-A0AA40CLJ1-F1
#
_cell.length_a   1.000
_cell.length_b   1.000
_cell.length_c   1.000
_cell.angle_alpha   90.00
_cell.angle_beta   90.00
_cell.angle_gamma   90.00
#
_symmetry.space_group_name_H-M   'P 1'
#
loop_
_entity.id
_entity.type
_entity.pdbx_description
1 polymer ?
#
loop_
_entity_poly.entity_id
_entity_poly.type
_entity_poly.pdbx_seq_one_letter_code
_entity_poly.pdbx_strand_id
1 'polypeptide(L)'
;MLANGFPYSPLKRTRVGERGLHWMMAFFSGRVVRGGRLLTYCVGCLALSFLVLRFLSQELSQAAAETSKAVWHWHTGESWDASRTRIEQENLLGYGEDGLGNLRVVVFGEQDIATPSWGRKGEKVPGWTDVLCQELHCSTYMSCIPSHDNNERSMVSIGLYAQALDEIAERPADGPGEDYSFQAEVYPVPWELPDFDQQITAFLAKEKPEKPPRETIWVFTFGTWDVWTLATLPPDYGRLLINQITDQLFNQIERLYQSSLNESSIAWSDIHGDLQPQSVEQKQIRTDMFRVMIPRLFDPSLTPAWSTARPDLGDAHPKAEQLRTATMLTNEWNNDILKKMDAWVRGPDADSTSSAPQAQNDPLAAEKAADAQDTANEILTIYGVGEATHGAATQSRSPETQPSRHQRRSTLPRRSDSQQGLLPKRDGFLFDLPGYIIDAILEQQLRAGGLKDGNGLGGKPVGEGFRDVWEPCTEAAETRVCEMMQEHLFSTPWTLAGRAVGNVGEAAAEMVLRNATVRRGWDL
;
A
#
# COMPACT_ATOMS: atom_id res chain seq x y z
N MET A 1 11.49 24.66 -7.86
CA MET A 1 11.95 25.20 -6.57
C MET A 1 11.30 26.54 -6.31
N LEU A 2 10.24 26.57 -5.50
CA LEU A 2 9.78 27.76 -4.78
C LEU A 2 9.16 27.28 -3.46
N ALA A 3 9.98 27.28 -2.41
CA ALA A 3 9.52 27.40 -1.05
C ALA A 3 9.05 28.85 -0.84
N ASN A 4 7.91 29.05 -0.18
CA ASN A 4 7.57 30.32 0.45
C ASN A 4 6.83 30.02 1.75
N GLY A 5 7.56 30.16 2.86
CA GLY A 5 6.99 30.35 4.17
C GLY A 5 6.28 31.72 4.24
N PHE A 6 5.18 31.75 4.99
CA PHE A 6 4.44 32.98 5.29
C PHE A 6 5.06 33.71 6.49
N PRO A 7 5.09 35.04 6.47
CA PRO A 7 5.09 35.82 7.70
C PRO A 7 3.77 36.59 7.86
N TYR A 8 3.24 36.57 9.09
CA TYR A 8 2.16 37.46 9.53
C TYR A 8 2.67 38.89 9.72
N SER A 9 1.91 39.89 9.24
CA SER A 9 1.62 41.19 9.89
C SER A 9 0.85 42.19 8.98
N PRO A 10 0.16 43.22 9.55
CA PRO A 10 -1.20 43.57 9.11
C PRO A 10 -1.34 44.86 8.28
N LEU A 11 -2.49 44.93 7.57
CA LEU A 11 -3.21 46.10 7.08
C LEU A 11 -2.44 47.17 6.25
N LYS A 12 -2.70 47.19 4.93
CA LYS A 12 -3.28 48.36 4.24
C LYS A 12 -3.75 48.00 2.82
N ARG A 13 -5.01 48.33 2.55
CA ARG A 13 -5.74 48.08 1.30
C ARG A 13 -5.47 49.24 0.33
N THR A 14 -4.80 48.97 -0.79
CA THR A 14 -4.81 49.85 -1.97
C THR A 14 -5.00 49.04 -3.24
N ARG A 15 -6.01 49.40 -4.03
CA ARG A 15 -6.34 48.81 -5.34
C ARG A 15 -5.17 48.99 -6.30
N VAL A 16 -4.72 47.88 -6.90
CA VAL A 16 -3.80 47.87 -8.04
C VAL A 16 -4.46 47.08 -9.16
N GLY A 17 -5.03 47.80 -10.12
CA GLY A 17 -5.42 47.31 -11.43
C GLY A 17 -5.10 48.41 -12.44
N GLU A 18 -4.69 48.03 -13.65
CA GLU A 18 -4.48 48.89 -14.83
C GLU A 18 -3.07 49.42 -15.18
N ARG A 19 -1.99 49.09 -14.47
CA ARG A 19 -0.63 49.55 -14.91
C ARG A 19 0.29 48.52 -15.57
N GLY A 20 -0.05 47.23 -15.53
CA GLY A 20 0.82 46.16 -16.07
C GLY A 20 0.83 46.06 -17.59
N LEU A 21 -0.33 46.17 -18.24
CA LEU A 21 -0.47 45.92 -19.68
C LEU A 21 0.20 47.02 -20.53
N HIS A 22 0.16 48.27 -20.06
CA HIS A 22 0.72 49.41 -20.79
C HIS A 22 2.26 49.40 -20.79
N TRP A 23 2.89 48.85 -19.74
CA TRP A 23 4.34 48.71 -19.67
C TRP A 23 4.86 47.58 -20.56
N MET A 24 4.14 46.46 -20.65
CA MET A 24 4.50 45.37 -21.56
C MET A 24 4.37 45.81 -23.02
N MET A 25 3.29 46.48 -23.40
CA MET A 25 3.10 46.95 -24.78
C MET A 25 4.12 48.03 -25.18
N ALA A 26 4.51 48.91 -24.25
CA ALA A 26 5.56 49.90 -24.49
C ALA A 26 6.98 49.27 -24.60
N PHE A 27 7.23 48.16 -23.89
CA PHE A 27 8.50 47.44 -24.00
C PHE A 27 8.65 46.75 -25.36
N PHE A 28 7.56 46.19 -25.91
CA PHE A 28 7.60 45.52 -27.22
C PHE A 28 7.59 46.50 -28.41
N SER A 29 6.98 47.69 -28.30
CA SER A 29 6.95 48.64 -29.43
C SER A 29 8.27 49.40 -29.64
N GLY A 30 9.05 49.64 -28.57
CA GLY A 30 10.26 50.46 -28.64
C GLY A 30 11.54 49.73 -29.07
N ARG A 31 11.72 48.46 -28.67
CA ARG A 31 12.99 47.74 -28.90
C ARG A 31 12.97 46.76 -30.09
N VAL A 32 11.81 46.25 -30.49
CA VAL A 32 11.74 45.24 -31.56
C VAL A 32 11.92 45.86 -32.96
N VAL A 33 11.61 47.15 -33.13
CA VAL A 33 11.65 47.82 -34.45
C VAL A 33 13.04 48.34 -34.85
N ARG A 34 14.01 48.42 -33.93
CA ARG A 34 15.36 48.97 -34.24
C ARG A 34 16.53 47.99 -34.16
N GLY A 35 16.31 46.74 -33.76
CA GLY A 35 17.38 45.75 -33.63
C GLY A 35 17.00 44.38 -34.19
N GLY A 36 16.98 44.23 -35.52
CA GLY A 36 16.61 43.00 -36.23
C GLY A 36 17.44 41.74 -35.90
N ARG A 37 18.47 41.86 -35.05
CA ARG A 37 19.28 40.74 -34.55
C ARG A 37 18.56 39.91 -33.49
N LEU A 38 17.73 40.52 -32.64
CA LEU A 38 17.04 39.77 -31.58
C LEU A 38 16.00 38.80 -32.16
N LEU A 39 15.31 39.23 -33.22
CA LEU A 39 14.30 38.41 -33.89
C LEU A 39 14.94 37.22 -34.62
N THR A 40 16.15 37.39 -35.16
CA THR A 40 16.93 36.29 -35.74
C THR A 40 17.42 35.30 -34.69
N TYR A 41 17.81 35.76 -33.49
CA TYR A 41 18.13 34.85 -32.38
C TYR A 41 16.90 34.10 -31.86
N CYS A 42 15.73 34.75 -31.75
CA CYS A 42 14.50 34.08 -31.34
C CYS A 42 14.04 33.04 -32.37
N VAL A 43 14.09 33.37 -33.66
CA VAL A 43 13.78 32.41 -34.75
C VAL A 43 14.81 31.28 -34.77
N GLY A 44 16.09 31.59 -34.54
CA GLY A 44 17.16 30.59 -34.42
C GLY A 44 16.96 29.66 -33.22
N CYS A 45 16.62 30.18 -32.05
CA CYS A 45 16.31 29.38 -30.86
C CYS A 45 15.07 28.50 -31.10
N LEU A 46 13.99 29.03 -31.69
CA LEU A 46 12.80 28.24 -32.01
C LEU A 46 13.09 27.15 -33.04
N ALA A 47 13.89 27.44 -34.07
CA ALA A 47 14.30 26.44 -35.05
C ALA A 47 15.21 25.36 -34.44
N LEU A 48 16.12 25.75 -33.54
CA LEU A 48 16.99 24.82 -32.81
C LEU A 48 16.17 23.94 -31.86
N SER A 49 15.22 24.51 -31.10
CA SER A 49 14.30 23.75 -30.26
C SER A 49 13.46 22.79 -31.09
N PHE A 50 12.95 23.21 -32.25
CA PHE A 50 12.19 22.35 -33.16
C PHE A 50 13.06 21.24 -33.76
N LEU A 51 14.33 21.52 -34.08
CA LEU A 51 15.29 20.51 -34.53
C LEU A 51 15.62 19.51 -33.42
N VAL A 52 15.87 19.96 -32.19
CA VAL A 52 16.11 19.08 -31.04
C VAL A 52 14.88 18.21 -30.77
N LEU A 53 13.67 18.77 -30.82
CA LEU A 53 12.41 18.03 -30.70
C LEU A 53 12.19 17.01 -31.84
N ARG A 54 12.73 17.27 -33.03
CA ARG A 54 12.58 16.38 -34.20
C ARG A 54 13.68 15.33 -34.32
N PHE A 55 14.86 15.59 -33.75
CA PHE A 55 16.02 14.69 -33.76
C PHE A 55 16.21 13.89 -32.45
N LEU A 56 15.50 14.25 -31.38
CA LEU A 56 15.22 13.32 -30.28
C LEU A 56 14.34 12.20 -30.86
N SER A 57 15.00 11.08 -31.16
CA SER A 57 14.42 9.90 -31.79
C SER A 57 13.24 9.35 -30.98
N GLN A 58 12.25 8.81 -31.68
CA GLN A 58 11.12 8.07 -31.11
C GLN A 58 11.55 6.96 -30.15
N GLU A 59 12.80 6.49 -30.23
CA GLU A 59 13.33 5.42 -29.38
C GLU A 59 13.60 5.82 -27.93
N LEU A 60 13.95 7.07 -27.63
CA LEU A 60 14.07 7.51 -26.22
C LEU A 60 12.69 7.79 -25.59
N SER A 61 11.69 8.10 -26.41
CA SER A 61 10.30 8.18 -25.94
C SER A 61 9.65 6.81 -25.71
N GLN A 62 10.14 5.76 -26.38
CA GLN A 62 9.70 4.37 -26.17
C GLN A 62 10.44 3.71 -25.01
N ALA A 63 11.76 3.89 -24.87
CA ALA A 63 12.51 3.31 -23.75
C ALA A 63 12.12 3.88 -22.36
N ALA A 64 11.64 5.14 -22.30
CA ALA A 64 11.08 5.73 -21.08
C ALA A 64 9.56 5.49 -20.90
N ALA A 65 8.86 5.04 -21.94
CA ALA A 65 7.44 4.71 -21.91
C ALA A 65 7.16 3.22 -21.69
N GLU A 66 8.07 2.31 -22.05
CA GLU A 66 7.84 0.87 -22.01
C GLU A 66 8.17 0.22 -20.65
N THR A 67 8.96 0.86 -19.79
CA THR A 67 9.27 0.34 -18.44
C THR A 67 8.27 0.79 -17.35
N SER A 68 7.33 1.68 -17.66
CA SER A 68 6.35 2.19 -16.68
C SER A 68 4.88 2.20 -17.12
N LYS A 69 4.56 1.96 -18.41
CA LYS A 69 3.17 2.04 -18.91
C LYS A 69 2.51 0.71 -19.26
N ALA A 70 3.20 -0.41 -19.14
CA ALA A 70 2.72 -1.69 -19.68
C ALA A 70 2.05 -2.62 -18.66
N VAL A 71 1.89 -2.26 -17.38
CA VAL A 71 1.36 -3.24 -16.41
C VAL A 71 0.05 -2.82 -15.75
N TRP A 72 -0.20 -1.59 -15.26
CA TRP A 72 -1.55 -1.24 -14.77
C TRP A 72 -1.85 0.28 -14.80
N HIS A 73 -2.26 0.81 -15.96
CA HIS A 73 -3.02 2.07 -15.97
C HIS A 73 -4.52 1.72 -15.99
N TRP A 74 -5.13 1.66 -14.82
CA TRP A 74 -6.58 1.71 -14.71
C TRP A 74 -7.04 3.08 -15.24
N HIS A 75 -7.88 3.07 -16.27
CA HIS A 75 -8.49 4.29 -16.79
C HIS A 75 -9.43 4.88 -15.72
N THR A 76 -8.97 5.89 -14.96
CA THR A 76 -9.82 6.73 -14.09
C THR A 76 -10.60 7.79 -14.88
N GLY A 77 -10.67 7.68 -16.21
CA GLY A 77 -11.25 8.68 -17.11
C GLY A 77 -12.72 8.49 -17.49
N GLU A 78 -13.37 7.40 -17.09
CA GLU A 78 -14.83 7.32 -17.21
C GLU A 78 -15.47 7.99 -15.98
N SER A 79 -16.15 9.11 -16.26
CA SER A 79 -17.00 9.85 -15.34
C SER A 79 -17.83 8.91 -14.46
N TRP A 80 -17.61 8.95 -13.16
CA TRP A 80 -18.34 8.23 -12.12
C TRP A 80 -19.80 8.69 -12.04
N ASP A 81 -20.64 8.28 -12.99
CA ASP A 81 -22.09 8.31 -12.86
C ASP A 81 -22.56 7.01 -12.19
N ALA A 82 -22.39 6.92 -10.86
CA ALA A 82 -22.83 5.80 -10.00
C ALA A 82 -24.35 5.68 -9.87
N SER A 83 -25.11 6.20 -10.83
CA SER A 83 -26.57 6.17 -10.83
C SER A 83 -27.13 5.72 -12.17
N ARG A 84 -26.88 4.46 -12.59
CA ARG A 84 -27.93 3.70 -13.35
C ARG A 84 -27.77 2.21 -13.70
N THR A 85 -26.74 1.47 -13.33
CA THR A 85 -26.61 0.07 -13.82
C THR A 85 -26.58 -1.02 -12.73
N ARG A 86 -27.22 -0.78 -11.57
CA ARG A 86 -27.36 -1.79 -10.50
C ARG A 86 -28.18 -3.04 -10.94
N ILE A 87 -29.01 -2.93 -11.98
CA ILE A 87 -30.00 -3.97 -12.34
C ILE A 87 -29.49 -4.94 -13.43
N GLU A 88 -28.45 -4.58 -14.20
CA GLU A 88 -27.97 -5.46 -15.29
C GLU A 88 -26.80 -6.37 -14.90
N GLN A 89 -26.07 -6.06 -13.82
CA GLN A 89 -24.88 -6.82 -13.42
C GLN A 89 -25.19 -8.04 -12.53
N GLU A 90 -26.33 -8.05 -11.82
CA GLU A 90 -26.82 -9.21 -11.05
C GLU A 90 -27.07 -10.44 -11.94
N ASN A 91 -27.49 -10.23 -13.20
CA ASN A 91 -27.80 -11.31 -14.14
C ASN A 91 -26.58 -11.89 -14.88
N LEU A 92 -25.44 -11.18 -14.95
CA LEU A 92 -24.29 -11.60 -15.76
C LEU A 92 -23.35 -12.58 -15.03
N LEU A 93 -23.42 -12.67 -13.71
CA LEU A 93 -22.53 -13.51 -12.90
C LEU A 93 -23.21 -14.74 -12.28
N GLY A 94 -24.49 -14.99 -12.60
CA GLY A 94 -25.23 -16.16 -12.12
C GLY A 94 -25.32 -16.21 -10.59
N TYR A 95 -25.35 -15.06 -9.92
CA TYR A 95 -25.63 -14.96 -8.49
C TYR A 95 -27.15 -15.01 -8.32
N GLY A 96 -27.67 -16.09 -7.72
CA GLY A 96 -29.05 -16.10 -7.27
C GLY A 96 -29.29 -15.05 -6.18
N GLU A 97 -30.56 -14.79 -5.86
CA GLU A 97 -31.03 -13.86 -4.82
C GLU A 97 -30.39 -14.04 -3.41
N ASP A 98 -29.57 -15.07 -3.20
CA ASP A 98 -28.94 -15.43 -1.92
C ASP A 98 -27.52 -14.85 -1.70
N GLY A 99 -27.11 -13.85 -2.49
CA GLY A 99 -25.82 -13.16 -2.33
C GLY A 99 -24.58 -14.04 -2.54
N LEU A 100 -23.38 -13.50 -2.31
CA LEU A 100 -22.15 -14.31 -2.20
C LEU A 100 -22.27 -15.22 -0.98
N GLY A 101 -22.83 -16.42 -1.16
CA GLY A 101 -23.13 -17.35 -0.09
C GLY A 101 -22.01 -17.45 0.96
N ASN A 102 -22.36 -17.14 2.21
CA ASN A 102 -21.49 -17.21 3.39
C ASN A 102 -20.06 -16.67 3.21
N LEU A 103 -19.93 -15.46 2.64
CA LEU A 103 -18.68 -14.73 2.50
C LEU A 103 -18.20 -14.14 3.84
N ARG A 104 -16.95 -14.42 4.22
CA ARG A 104 -16.26 -13.79 5.35
C ARG A 104 -15.22 -12.78 4.86
N VAL A 105 -15.11 -11.64 5.53
CA VAL A 105 -13.99 -10.71 5.38
C VAL A 105 -13.20 -10.70 6.68
N VAL A 106 -11.88 -10.93 6.60
CA VAL A 106 -10.95 -10.85 7.74
C VAL A 106 -9.90 -9.81 7.44
N VAL A 107 -9.70 -8.87 8.35
CA VAL A 107 -8.81 -7.72 8.19
C VAL A 107 -7.68 -7.78 9.20
N PHE A 108 -6.45 -7.74 8.74
CA PHE A 108 -5.24 -7.53 9.53
C PHE A 108 -4.66 -6.16 9.16
N GLY A 109 -4.00 -5.51 10.11
CA GLY A 109 -3.45 -4.20 9.81
C GLY A 109 -3.22 -3.28 10.97
N GLU A 110 -3.17 -2.01 10.60
CA GLU A 110 -3.05 -0.86 11.45
C GLU A 110 -4.24 0.09 11.23
N GLN A 111 -4.30 1.16 12.03
CA GLN A 111 -5.24 2.25 11.80
C GLN A 111 -4.71 3.11 10.66
N ASP A 112 -5.04 2.73 9.42
CA ASP A 112 -4.65 3.45 8.21
C ASP A 112 -5.52 4.71 7.97
N ILE A 113 -5.22 5.43 6.90
CA ILE A 113 -5.93 6.68 6.53
C ILE A 113 -7.44 6.50 6.33
N ALA A 114 -7.91 5.29 6.00
CA ALA A 114 -9.31 4.98 5.68
C ALA A 114 -9.98 4.03 6.70
N THR A 115 -9.27 3.67 7.76
CA THR A 115 -9.72 2.76 8.81
C THR A 115 -9.66 3.49 10.16
N PRO A 116 -10.63 4.37 10.44
CA PRO A 116 -10.61 5.16 11.65
C PRO A 116 -10.82 4.26 12.87
N SER A 117 -10.17 4.61 13.98
CA SER A 117 -10.32 3.89 15.23
C SER A 117 -11.60 4.26 15.97
N TRP A 118 -11.94 5.56 16.03
CA TRP A 118 -13.08 6.04 16.80
C TRP A 118 -13.69 7.32 16.23
N GLY A 119 -15.01 7.44 16.36
CA GLY A 119 -15.76 8.67 16.14
C GLY A 119 -15.86 9.55 17.38
N ARG A 120 -16.46 10.72 17.18
CA ARG A 120 -16.64 11.85 18.12
C ARG A 120 -17.14 11.54 19.54
N LYS A 121 -17.65 10.33 19.80
CA LYS A 121 -18.25 9.91 21.10
C LYS A 121 -17.84 8.51 21.55
N GLY A 122 -16.73 7.98 21.06
CA GLY A 122 -16.42 6.55 21.23
C GLY A 122 -17.39 5.65 20.44
N GLU A 123 -18.15 6.22 19.49
CA GLU A 123 -18.88 5.42 18.52
C GLU A 123 -17.90 4.94 17.44
N LYS A 124 -17.88 3.64 17.18
CA LYS A 124 -17.09 3.07 16.10
C LYS A 124 -17.59 3.61 14.77
N VAL A 125 -16.75 4.37 14.06
CA VAL A 125 -17.03 4.79 12.69
C VAL A 125 -16.60 3.65 11.77
N PRO A 126 -17.44 3.23 10.80
CA PRO A 126 -17.04 2.18 9.87
C PRO A 126 -15.82 2.63 9.06
N GLY A 127 -14.81 1.76 8.97
CA GLY A 127 -13.71 1.91 8.03
C GLY A 127 -14.09 1.43 6.63
N TRP A 128 -13.18 1.62 5.67
CA TRP A 128 -13.45 1.24 4.28
C TRP A 128 -13.66 -0.26 4.12
N THR A 129 -13.05 -1.06 4.99
CA THR A 129 -13.23 -2.52 5.05
C THR A 129 -14.58 -2.94 5.65
N ASP A 130 -15.15 -2.16 6.56
CA ASP A 130 -16.54 -2.35 7.02
C ASP A 130 -17.50 -2.08 5.85
N VAL A 131 -17.28 -1.01 5.08
CA VAL A 131 -18.08 -0.66 3.89
C VAL A 131 -17.93 -1.71 2.78
N LEU A 132 -16.71 -2.18 2.51
CA LEU A 132 -16.44 -3.29 1.59
C LEU A 132 -17.31 -4.50 1.93
N CYS A 133 -17.36 -4.88 3.21
CA CYS A 133 -18.15 -6.01 3.67
C CYS A 133 -19.66 -5.79 3.46
N GLN A 134 -20.14 -4.56 3.71
CA GLN A 134 -21.54 -4.18 3.50
C GLN A 134 -21.96 -4.27 2.02
N GLU A 135 -21.13 -3.71 1.12
CA GLU A 135 -21.39 -3.73 -0.33
C GLU A 135 -21.30 -5.13 -0.93
N LEU A 136 -20.47 -6.01 -0.36
CA LEU A 136 -20.40 -7.43 -0.77
C LEU A 136 -21.45 -8.32 -0.11
N HIS A 137 -22.31 -7.77 0.75
CA HIS A 137 -23.28 -8.52 1.55
C HIS A 137 -22.63 -9.71 2.29
N CYS A 138 -21.47 -9.46 2.91
CA CYS A 138 -20.75 -10.48 3.65
C CYS A 138 -21.59 -11.03 4.83
N SER A 139 -21.41 -12.30 5.16
CA SER A 139 -22.05 -12.91 6.33
C SER A 139 -21.29 -12.60 7.63
N THR A 140 -19.97 -12.46 7.55
CA THR A 140 -19.11 -12.29 8.71
C THR A 140 -17.99 -11.29 8.41
N TYR A 141 -17.80 -10.34 9.32
CA TYR A 141 -16.67 -9.40 9.32
C TYR A 141 -15.82 -9.60 10.59
N MET A 142 -14.51 -9.76 10.43
CA MET A 142 -13.56 -9.89 11.54
C MET A 142 -12.41 -8.91 11.35
N SER A 143 -12.25 -7.96 12.27
CA SER A 143 -11.06 -7.10 12.31
C SER A 143 -10.11 -7.56 13.40
N CYS A 144 -8.86 -7.78 13.02
CA CYS A 144 -7.73 -8.06 13.90
C CYS A 144 -6.85 -6.83 14.12
N ILE A 145 -7.26 -5.66 13.60
CA ILE A 145 -6.57 -4.39 13.81
C ILE A 145 -6.69 -4.03 15.30
N PRO A 146 -5.57 -3.75 16.00
CA PRO A 146 -5.62 -3.35 17.40
C PRO A 146 -6.41 -2.04 17.58
N SER A 147 -7.38 -2.09 18.51
CA SER A 147 -8.15 -0.93 18.93
C SER A 147 -7.40 -0.21 20.05
N HIS A 148 -7.06 1.07 19.85
CA HIS A 148 -6.44 1.91 20.87
C HIS A 148 -6.94 3.35 20.75
N ASP A 149 -7.04 4.02 21.90
CA ASP A 149 -7.60 5.37 22.04
C ASP A 149 -6.56 6.47 21.78
N ASN A 150 -5.27 6.13 21.90
CA ASN A 150 -4.15 7.02 21.64
C ASN A 150 -3.68 6.80 20.20
N ASN A 151 -3.01 7.77 19.56
CA ASN A 151 -2.39 7.62 18.22
C ASN A 151 -1.20 6.63 18.20
N GLU A 152 -1.28 5.57 18.99
CA GLU A 152 -0.45 4.38 19.01
C GLU A 152 -0.52 3.68 17.65
N ARG A 153 0.54 2.95 17.27
CA ARG A 153 0.80 2.61 15.87
C ARG A 153 1.30 1.18 15.75
N SER A 154 0.43 0.30 15.25
CA SER A 154 0.87 -1.04 14.83
C SER A 154 1.80 -0.91 13.64
N MET A 155 2.75 -1.82 13.51
CA MET A 155 3.66 -1.93 12.38
C MET A 155 3.59 -3.37 11.83
N VAL A 156 4.17 -3.62 10.66
CA VAL A 156 4.28 -5.00 10.17
C VAL A 156 5.19 -5.84 11.06
N SER A 157 6.35 -5.29 11.44
CA SER A 157 7.31 -5.96 12.32
C SER A 157 7.93 -4.97 13.30
N ILE A 158 7.54 -5.09 14.57
CA ILE A 158 8.13 -4.28 15.65
C ILE A 158 9.59 -4.68 15.87
N GLY A 159 9.92 -5.96 15.72
CA GLY A 159 11.29 -6.48 15.88
C GLY A 159 12.27 -5.87 14.87
N LEU A 160 11.90 -5.80 13.59
CA LEU A 160 12.76 -5.17 12.56
C LEU A 160 12.98 -3.68 12.85
N TYR A 161 11.94 -2.97 13.30
CA TYR A 161 12.07 -1.56 13.65
C TYR A 161 12.95 -1.36 14.89
N ALA A 162 12.81 -2.18 15.93
CA ALA A 162 13.65 -2.12 17.12
C ALA A 162 15.13 -2.35 16.78
N GLN A 163 15.42 -3.39 16.00
CA GLN A 163 16.78 -3.68 15.52
C GLN A 163 17.34 -2.48 14.74
N ALA A 164 16.53 -1.85 13.89
CA ALA A 164 16.96 -0.69 13.12
C ALA A 164 17.35 0.51 14.01
N LEU A 165 16.64 0.73 15.11
CA LEU A 165 16.99 1.78 16.05
C LEU A 165 18.30 1.49 16.80
N ASP A 166 18.53 0.24 17.18
CA ASP A 166 19.77 -0.18 17.83
C ASP A 166 20.97 0.02 16.90
N GLU A 167 20.87 -0.44 15.64
CA GLU A 167 21.92 -0.29 14.62
C GLU A 167 22.24 1.19 14.33
N ILE A 168 21.24 2.05 14.28
CA ILE A 168 21.42 3.49 14.06
C ILE A 168 22.04 4.18 15.29
N ALA A 169 21.65 3.78 16.50
CA ALA A 169 22.16 4.38 17.73
C ALA A 169 23.66 4.08 17.95
N GLU A 170 24.13 2.93 17.47
CA GLU A 170 25.55 2.55 17.53
C GLU A 170 26.41 3.25 16.47
N ARG A 171 25.79 3.91 15.50
CA ARG A 171 26.49 4.53 14.38
C ARG A 171 27.23 5.80 14.81
N PRO A 172 28.54 5.94 14.51
CA PRO A 172 29.22 7.20 14.73
C PRO A 172 28.64 8.27 13.81
N ALA A 173 28.28 9.42 14.38
CA ALA A 173 27.81 10.57 13.62
C ALA A 173 28.99 11.46 13.24
N ASP A 174 29.21 11.68 11.95
CA ASP A 174 30.25 12.61 11.46
C ASP A 174 29.79 14.09 11.54
N GLY A 175 28.51 14.32 11.87
CA GLY A 175 27.94 15.64 12.07
C GLY A 175 26.48 15.60 12.54
N PRO A 176 25.88 16.76 12.84
CA PRO A 176 24.52 16.82 13.38
C PRO A 176 23.44 16.26 12.44
N GLY A 177 23.64 16.32 11.12
CA GLY A 177 22.73 15.71 10.14
C GLY A 177 22.83 14.18 10.05
N GLU A 178 23.84 13.58 10.67
CA GLU A 178 24.00 12.12 10.78
C GLU A 178 23.81 11.61 12.22
N ASP A 179 23.51 12.52 13.15
CA ASP A 179 23.16 12.18 14.52
C ASP A 179 21.68 11.80 14.59
N TYR A 180 21.42 10.50 14.68
CA TYR A 180 20.09 9.92 14.83
C TYR A 180 19.82 9.41 16.25
N SER A 181 20.61 9.82 17.23
CA SER A 181 20.43 9.39 18.63
C SER A 181 19.06 9.75 19.23
N PHE A 182 18.37 10.74 18.66
CA PHE A 182 17.03 11.15 19.06
C PHE A 182 15.93 10.13 18.71
N GLN A 183 16.19 9.17 17.81
CA GLN A 183 15.13 8.35 17.21
C GLN A 183 14.34 7.54 18.24
N ALA A 184 15.03 6.85 19.15
CA ALA A 184 14.37 6.03 20.16
C ALA A 184 13.54 6.86 21.15
N GLU A 185 13.89 8.13 21.36
CA GLU A 185 13.14 9.05 22.22
C GLU A 185 11.90 9.60 21.51
N VAL A 186 12.05 10.05 20.26
CA VAL A 186 10.98 10.75 19.52
C VAL A 186 10.02 9.78 18.83
N TYR A 187 10.53 8.63 18.40
CA TYR A 187 9.80 7.57 17.71
C TYR A 187 10.03 6.22 18.41
N PRO A 188 9.53 6.06 19.65
CA PRO A 188 9.77 4.86 20.43
C PRO A 188 9.15 3.62 19.78
N VAL A 189 9.75 2.46 20.05
CA VAL A 189 9.24 1.16 19.60
C VAL A 189 7.91 0.86 20.30
N PRO A 190 6.82 0.56 19.57
CA PRO A 190 5.49 0.39 20.15
C PRO A 190 5.26 -1.05 20.67
N TRP A 191 6.05 -1.51 21.65
CA TRP A 191 6.02 -2.90 22.16
C TRP A 191 4.67 -3.38 22.69
N GLU A 192 3.80 -2.46 23.10
CA GLU A 192 2.49 -2.77 23.68
C GLU A 192 1.44 -3.14 22.62
N LEU A 193 1.74 -2.93 21.34
CA LEU A 193 0.81 -3.18 20.24
C LEU A 193 1.17 -4.45 19.50
N PRO A 194 0.17 -5.24 19.06
CA PRO A 194 0.43 -6.44 18.29
C PRO A 194 0.83 -6.09 16.85
N ASP A 195 2.05 -6.47 16.48
CA ASP A 195 2.49 -6.47 15.08
C ASP A 195 1.79 -7.56 14.25
N PHE A 196 2.11 -7.67 12.97
CA PHE A 196 1.39 -8.57 12.08
C PHE A 196 1.51 -10.05 12.47
N ASP A 197 2.69 -10.49 12.91
CA ASP A 197 2.90 -11.87 13.39
C ASP A 197 2.04 -12.17 14.62
N GLN A 198 1.98 -11.23 15.56
CA GLN A 198 1.14 -11.35 16.75
C GLN A 198 -0.36 -11.36 16.40
N GLN A 199 -0.79 -10.51 15.46
CA GLN A 199 -2.18 -10.49 14.98
C GLN A 199 -2.57 -11.83 14.33
N ILE A 200 -1.74 -12.39 13.45
CA ILE A 200 -1.99 -13.71 12.84
C ILE A 200 -2.00 -14.80 13.90
N THR A 201 -1.03 -14.80 14.80
CA THR A 201 -0.93 -15.81 15.86
C THR A 201 -2.18 -15.80 16.74
N ALA A 202 -2.64 -14.62 17.15
CA ALA A 202 -3.86 -14.47 17.94
C ALA A 202 -5.12 -14.89 17.15
N PHE A 203 -5.17 -14.64 15.85
CA PHE A 203 -6.26 -15.09 14.99
C PHE A 203 -6.29 -16.61 14.86
N LEU A 204 -5.16 -17.24 14.50
CA LEU A 204 -5.06 -18.69 14.29
C LEU A 204 -5.29 -19.51 15.56
N ALA A 205 -5.10 -18.90 16.74
CA ALA A 205 -5.41 -19.52 18.02
C ALA A 205 -6.92 -19.60 18.33
N LYS A 206 -7.78 -18.92 17.56
CA LYS A 206 -9.24 -18.96 17.75
C LYS A 206 -9.80 -20.30 17.26
N GLU A 207 -10.90 -20.71 17.88
CA GLU A 207 -11.63 -21.90 17.47
C GLU A 207 -12.30 -21.72 16.11
N LYS A 208 -12.36 -22.82 15.34
CA LYS A 208 -13.09 -22.86 14.07
C LYS A 208 -14.60 -22.61 14.35
N PRO A 209 -15.26 -21.74 13.57
CA PRO A 209 -16.71 -21.54 13.71
C PRO A 209 -17.49 -22.81 13.37
N GLU A 210 -18.64 -23.01 14.02
CA GLU A 210 -19.53 -24.16 13.77
C GLU A 210 -19.92 -24.29 12.29
N LYS A 211 -20.17 -23.14 11.65
CA LYS A 211 -20.44 -23.03 10.22
C LYS A 211 -19.29 -22.27 9.56
N PRO A 212 -18.31 -22.98 8.99
CA PRO A 212 -17.21 -22.35 8.28
C PRO A 212 -17.73 -21.53 7.09
N PRO A 213 -17.06 -20.40 6.79
CA PRO A 213 -17.44 -19.59 5.64
C PRO A 213 -17.20 -20.37 4.36
N ARG A 214 -17.98 -20.10 3.33
CA ARG A 214 -17.74 -20.69 2.02
C ARG A 214 -16.52 -20.08 1.36
N GLU A 215 -16.31 -18.80 1.61
CA GLU A 215 -15.23 -18.02 1.03
C GLU A 215 -14.73 -16.98 2.03
N THR A 216 -13.43 -16.73 2.05
CA THR A 216 -12.83 -15.66 2.86
C THR A 216 -12.04 -14.72 1.96
N ILE A 217 -12.27 -13.41 2.12
CA ILE A 217 -11.39 -12.35 1.60
C ILE A 217 -10.51 -11.88 2.75
N TRP A 218 -9.20 -11.95 2.55
CA TRP A 218 -8.19 -11.56 3.53
C TRP A 218 -7.65 -10.17 3.18
N VAL A 219 -7.88 -9.18 4.03
CA VAL A 219 -7.45 -7.80 3.79
C VAL A 219 -6.25 -7.47 4.68
N PHE A 220 -5.20 -6.89 4.11
CA PHE A 220 -3.98 -6.50 4.84
C PHE A 220 -3.75 -4.99 4.67
N THR A 221 -3.88 -4.24 5.75
CA THR A 221 -3.79 -2.76 5.78
C THR A 221 -2.58 -2.33 6.61
N PHE A 222 -1.40 -2.25 6.00
CA PHE A 222 -0.15 -1.90 6.66
C PHE A 222 0.68 -0.91 5.82
N GLY A 223 1.72 -0.32 6.44
CA GLY A 223 2.76 0.46 5.77
C GLY A 223 2.71 1.96 6.05
N THR A 224 1.58 2.50 6.48
CA THR A 224 1.43 3.92 6.81
C THR A 224 2.34 4.30 7.97
N TRP A 225 2.33 3.51 9.03
CA TRP A 225 3.14 3.78 10.20
C TRP A 225 4.60 3.34 10.04
N ASP A 226 4.85 2.30 9.23
CA ASP A 226 6.20 1.94 8.80
C ASP A 226 6.86 3.11 8.06
N VAL A 227 6.24 3.62 6.99
CA VAL A 227 6.78 4.77 6.22
C VAL A 227 6.84 6.04 7.07
N TRP A 228 5.80 6.33 7.86
CA TRP A 228 5.79 7.51 8.73
C TRP A 228 7.03 7.55 9.63
N THR A 229 7.35 6.41 10.24
CA THR A 229 8.41 6.31 11.23
C THR A 229 9.78 6.21 10.57
N LEU A 230 9.91 5.39 9.53
CA LEU A 230 11.18 5.22 8.81
C LEU A 230 11.62 6.45 8.02
N ALA A 231 10.70 7.40 7.74
CA ALA A 231 11.02 8.63 7.03
C ALA A 231 11.98 9.57 7.78
N THR A 232 12.29 9.32 9.05
CA THR A 232 13.33 10.04 9.80
C THR A 232 14.70 9.39 9.69
N LEU A 233 14.82 8.17 9.16
CA LEU A 233 16.09 7.46 9.01
C LEU A 233 16.83 7.91 7.74
N PRO A 234 18.13 7.59 7.60
CA PRO A 234 18.84 7.74 6.33
C PRO A 234 18.05 7.08 5.18
N PRO A 235 17.86 7.75 4.03
CA PRO A 235 16.98 7.25 2.98
C PRO A 235 17.30 5.83 2.50
N ASP A 236 18.57 5.53 2.24
CA ASP A 236 18.97 4.21 1.74
C ASP A 236 18.77 3.10 2.79
N TYR A 237 18.96 3.43 4.06
CA TYR A 237 18.68 2.50 5.16
C TYR A 237 17.17 2.26 5.32
N GLY A 238 16.36 3.31 5.26
CA GLY A 238 14.90 3.18 5.22
C GLY A 238 14.42 2.29 4.06
N ARG A 239 15.04 2.40 2.87
CA ARG A 239 14.70 1.54 1.71
C ARG A 239 14.98 0.07 2.00
N LEU A 240 16.14 -0.24 2.58
CA LEU A 240 16.48 -1.61 2.96
C LEU A 240 15.46 -2.19 3.95
N LEU A 241 15.06 -1.42 4.95
CA LEU A 241 14.07 -1.85 5.94
C LEU A 241 12.69 -2.07 5.32
N ILE A 242 12.24 -1.20 4.41
CA ILE A 242 10.98 -1.41 3.69
C ILE A 242 10.96 -2.76 2.97
N ASN A 243 12.06 -3.12 2.30
CA ASN A 243 12.17 -4.41 1.59
C ASN A 243 12.10 -5.62 2.55
N GLN A 244 12.73 -5.51 3.74
CA GLN A 244 12.65 -6.56 4.76
C GLN A 244 11.25 -6.65 5.38
N ILE A 245 10.60 -5.51 5.59
CA ILE A 245 9.25 -5.43 6.13
C ILE A 245 8.23 -6.05 5.17
N THR A 246 8.30 -5.73 3.88
CA THR A 246 7.42 -6.32 2.86
C THR A 246 7.69 -7.82 2.70
N ASP A 247 8.93 -8.29 2.86
CA ASP A 247 9.24 -9.72 2.97
C ASP A 247 8.51 -10.38 4.15
N GLN A 248 8.57 -9.77 5.34
CA GLN A 248 7.84 -10.26 6.51
C GLN A 248 6.33 -10.30 6.28
N LEU A 249 5.77 -9.27 5.64
CA LEU A 249 4.35 -9.24 5.27
C LEU A 249 3.97 -10.49 4.43
N PHE A 250 4.72 -10.80 3.37
CA PHE A 250 4.39 -11.95 2.52
C PHE A 250 4.66 -13.30 3.19
N ASN A 251 5.66 -13.40 4.08
CA ASN A 251 5.89 -14.60 4.88
C ASN A 251 4.68 -14.92 5.78
N GLN A 252 4.09 -13.89 6.39
CA GLN A 252 2.92 -14.02 7.24
C GLN A 252 1.64 -14.31 6.42
N ILE A 253 1.49 -13.71 5.24
CA ILE A 253 0.41 -14.09 4.28
C ILE A 253 0.52 -15.57 3.89
N GLU A 254 1.73 -16.06 3.60
CA GLU A 254 1.95 -17.46 3.25
C GLU A 254 1.64 -18.39 4.44
N ARG A 255 2.03 -18.03 5.66
CA ARG A 255 1.65 -18.77 6.88
C ARG A 255 0.13 -18.89 7.02
N LEU A 256 -0.61 -17.82 6.73
CA LEU A 256 -2.07 -17.82 6.77
C LEU A 256 -2.67 -18.70 5.66
N TYR A 257 -2.13 -18.63 4.44
CA TYR A 257 -2.51 -19.50 3.33
C TYR A 257 -2.33 -20.97 3.71
N GLN A 258 -1.16 -21.37 4.21
CA GLN A 258 -0.90 -22.74 4.65
C GLN A 258 -1.87 -23.18 5.75
N SER A 259 -2.19 -22.27 6.69
CA SER A 259 -3.16 -22.55 7.74
C SER A 259 -4.59 -22.71 7.22
N SER A 260 -4.94 -22.10 6.08
CA SER A 260 -6.26 -22.25 5.45
C SER A 260 -6.47 -23.62 4.79
N LEU A 261 -5.38 -24.36 4.53
CA LEU A 261 -5.43 -25.72 3.98
C LEU A 261 -5.83 -26.76 5.04
N ASN A 262 -5.74 -26.41 6.32
CA ASN A 262 -6.09 -27.30 7.42
C ASN A 262 -7.56 -27.14 7.83
N GLU A 263 -8.37 -28.18 7.63
CA GLU A 263 -9.80 -28.20 7.98
C GLU A 263 -10.11 -27.86 9.44
N SER A 264 -9.17 -28.04 10.38
CA SER A 264 -9.39 -27.69 11.80
C SER A 264 -9.09 -26.22 12.13
N SER A 265 -8.48 -25.49 11.19
CA SER A 265 -8.12 -24.08 11.37
C SER A 265 -9.33 -23.16 11.22
N ILE A 266 -9.35 -22.05 11.96
CA ILE A 266 -10.30 -20.95 11.73
C ILE A 266 -10.14 -20.33 10.33
N ALA A 267 -8.95 -20.44 9.73
CA ALA A 267 -8.67 -19.92 8.39
C ALA A 267 -9.30 -20.77 7.26
N TRP A 268 -9.73 -21.98 7.56
CA TRP A 268 -10.36 -22.85 6.58
C TRP A 268 -11.69 -22.28 6.07
N SER A 269 -11.96 -22.49 4.79
CA SER A 269 -13.25 -22.17 4.15
C SER A 269 -13.83 -23.42 3.51
N ASP A 270 -15.13 -23.66 3.70
CA ASP A 270 -15.86 -24.80 3.17
C ASP A 270 -16.39 -24.51 1.77
N ILE A 271 -15.53 -24.62 0.78
CA ILE A 271 -15.87 -24.25 -0.61
C ILE A 271 -16.86 -25.26 -1.23
N HIS A 272 -17.00 -26.46 -0.64
CA HIS A 272 -17.75 -27.58 -1.18
C HIS A 272 -18.98 -28.03 -0.36
N GLY A 273 -19.13 -27.57 0.90
CA GLY A 273 -20.05 -28.14 1.89
C GLY A 273 -21.55 -28.16 1.53
N ASP A 274 -22.01 -27.26 0.66
CA ASP A 274 -23.43 -27.10 0.31
C ASP A 274 -23.79 -27.50 -1.13
N LEU A 275 -22.84 -28.05 -1.90
CA LEU A 275 -23.18 -28.60 -3.21
C LEU A 275 -23.95 -29.91 -3.01
N GLN A 276 -25.27 -29.81 -2.89
CA GLN A 276 -26.16 -30.93 -3.23
C GLN A 276 -25.73 -31.45 -4.61
N PRO A 277 -25.82 -32.76 -4.88
CA PRO A 277 -25.45 -33.36 -6.16
C PRO A 277 -26.44 -32.92 -7.26
N GLN A 278 -26.39 -31.65 -7.63
CA GLN A 278 -27.04 -31.13 -8.81
C GLN A 278 -26.14 -31.43 -10.01
N SER A 279 -26.80 -31.77 -11.11
CA SER A 279 -26.28 -32.40 -12.33
C SER A 279 -24.82 -32.09 -12.68
N VAL A 280 -24.09 -33.16 -13.01
CA VAL A 280 -22.68 -33.24 -13.44
C VAL A 280 -22.28 -32.22 -14.53
N GLU A 281 -23.22 -31.60 -15.24
CA GLU A 281 -22.98 -30.66 -16.34
C GLU A 281 -22.80 -29.18 -15.94
N GLN A 282 -23.21 -28.75 -14.74
CA GLN A 282 -22.98 -27.36 -14.27
C GLN A 282 -21.74 -27.20 -13.39
N LYS A 283 -20.93 -28.26 -13.31
CA LYS A 283 -19.63 -28.29 -12.63
C LYS A 283 -18.58 -27.56 -13.48
N GLN A 284 -18.88 -26.34 -13.92
CA GLN A 284 -17.83 -25.39 -14.28
C GLN A 284 -17.04 -25.22 -12.99
N ILE A 285 -15.88 -25.87 -12.94
CA ILE A 285 -15.03 -26.00 -11.77
C ILE A 285 -14.67 -24.58 -11.36
N ARG A 286 -15.46 -24.00 -10.45
CA ARG A 286 -15.05 -22.81 -9.71
C ARG A 286 -13.77 -23.27 -9.05
N THR A 287 -12.66 -22.74 -9.54
CA THR A 287 -11.37 -23.06 -8.97
C THR A 287 -11.38 -22.45 -7.58
N ASP A 288 -11.06 -23.25 -6.58
CA ASP A 288 -10.97 -22.78 -5.20
C ASP A 288 -9.87 -21.71 -5.15
N MET A 289 -10.16 -20.56 -4.55
CA MET A 289 -9.23 -19.43 -4.51
C MET A 289 -9.01 -18.97 -3.07
N PHE A 290 -7.75 -18.80 -2.69
CA PHE A 290 -7.36 -18.07 -1.49
C PHE A 290 -7.06 -16.63 -1.89
N ARG A 291 -8.00 -15.73 -1.63
CA ARG A 291 -7.97 -14.34 -2.13
C ARG A 291 -7.53 -13.35 -1.07
N VAL A 292 -6.47 -12.62 -1.36
CA VAL A 292 -5.96 -11.54 -0.52
C VAL A 292 -6.24 -10.18 -1.15
N MET A 293 -6.37 -9.13 -0.35
CA MET A 293 -6.46 -7.74 -0.80
C MET A 293 -5.44 -6.91 -0.04
N ILE A 294 -4.58 -6.21 -0.77
CA ILE A 294 -3.61 -5.26 -0.21
C ILE A 294 -3.83 -3.92 -0.92
N PRO A 295 -4.21 -2.86 -0.20
CA PRO A 295 -4.28 -1.53 -0.78
C PRO A 295 -2.86 -1.02 -1.05
N ARG A 296 -2.72 -0.23 -2.12
CA ARG A 296 -1.55 0.61 -2.29
C ARG A 296 -1.52 1.65 -1.18
N LEU A 297 -0.32 1.91 -0.68
CA LEU A 297 -0.08 2.85 0.40
C LEU A 297 -0.21 4.29 -0.11
N PHE A 298 -1.04 5.08 0.56
CA PHE A 298 -1.11 6.53 0.37
C PHE A 298 0.07 7.18 1.08
N ASP A 299 0.75 8.12 0.42
CA ASP A 299 1.92 8.80 0.98
C ASP A 299 1.53 9.57 2.27
N PRO A 300 1.98 9.14 3.46
CA PRO A 300 1.58 9.77 4.70
C PRO A 300 2.04 11.23 4.80
N SER A 301 3.01 11.67 3.98
CA SER A 301 3.43 13.07 3.92
C SER A 301 2.44 14.02 3.28
N LEU A 302 1.43 13.48 2.60
CA LEU A 302 0.30 14.23 2.06
C LEU A 302 -0.86 14.36 3.05
N THR A 303 -0.78 13.74 4.23
CA THR A 303 -1.79 13.91 5.28
C THR A 303 -1.60 15.23 6.02
N PRO A 304 -2.68 15.86 6.52
CA PRO A 304 -2.54 17.07 7.33
C PRO A 304 -1.65 16.86 8.58
N ALA A 305 -1.70 15.65 9.15
CA ALA A 305 -0.88 15.24 10.29
C ALA A 305 0.62 15.40 10.06
N TRP A 306 1.10 15.28 8.82
CA TRP A 306 2.51 15.49 8.51
C TRP A 306 3.00 16.87 8.98
N SER A 307 2.18 17.90 8.77
CA SER A 307 2.50 19.24 9.20
C SER A 307 2.23 19.47 10.69
N THR A 308 1.10 18.97 11.20
CA THR A 308 0.57 19.32 12.52
C THR A 308 1.04 18.43 13.66
N ALA A 309 1.27 17.14 13.40
CA ALA A 309 1.52 16.13 14.42
C ALA A 309 2.94 15.57 14.38
N ARG A 310 3.66 15.72 13.26
CA ARG A 310 5.05 15.29 13.17
C ARG A 310 5.95 16.14 14.09
N PRO A 311 6.78 15.52 14.95
CA PRO A 311 7.76 16.23 15.77
C PRO A 311 8.68 17.14 14.94
N ASP A 312 9.09 18.26 15.55
CA ASP A 312 10.13 19.12 15.00
C ASP A 312 11.48 18.69 15.56
N LEU A 313 12.39 18.27 14.68
CA LEU A 313 13.72 17.75 15.02
C LEU A 313 14.82 18.80 14.81
N GLY A 314 14.45 20.05 14.49
CA GLY A 314 15.39 21.13 14.21
C GLY A 314 16.02 21.08 12.82
N ASP A 315 16.99 21.96 12.61
CA ASP A 315 17.55 22.25 11.28
C ASP A 315 18.37 21.10 10.68
N ALA A 316 18.88 20.19 11.52
CA ALA A 316 19.68 19.05 11.09
C ALA A 316 18.83 17.94 10.46
N HIS A 317 17.56 17.82 10.86
CA HIS A 317 16.62 16.79 10.40
C HIS A 317 15.28 17.43 10.01
N PRO A 318 15.25 18.33 9.01
CA PRO A 318 14.08 19.13 8.71
C PRO A 318 12.92 18.27 8.18
N LYS A 319 11.67 18.67 8.49
CA LYS A 319 10.45 18.00 7.98
C LYS A 319 10.41 17.87 6.44
N ALA A 320 11.08 18.78 5.73
CA ALA A 320 11.18 18.75 4.27
C ALA A 320 12.03 17.58 3.75
N GLU A 321 13.10 17.23 4.45
CA GLU A 321 13.91 16.06 4.12
C GLU A 321 13.13 14.78 4.42
N GLN A 322 12.51 14.72 5.60
CA GLN A 322 11.67 13.59 5.98
C GLN A 322 10.51 13.39 4.99
N LEU A 323 9.94 14.46 4.43
CA LEU A 323 8.89 14.38 3.41
C LEU A 323 9.41 13.70 2.16
N ARG A 324 10.59 14.11 1.68
CA ARG A 324 11.23 13.49 0.51
C ARG A 324 11.50 12.00 0.76
N THR A 325 11.96 11.65 1.96
CA THR A 325 12.18 10.26 2.36
C THR A 325 10.86 9.48 2.38
N ALA A 326 9.79 10.01 2.98
CA ALA A 326 8.47 9.37 3.00
C ALA A 326 7.92 9.09 1.60
N THR A 327 8.00 10.05 0.68
CA THR A 327 7.59 9.85 -0.71
C THR A 327 8.39 8.74 -1.39
N MET A 328 9.71 8.71 -1.17
CA MET A 328 10.57 7.66 -1.71
C MET A 328 10.20 6.28 -1.13
N LEU A 329 10.05 6.17 0.18
CA LEU A 329 9.71 4.91 0.85
C LEU A 329 8.31 4.42 0.49
N THR A 330 7.33 5.33 0.31
CA THR A 330 5.98 4.98 -0.17
C THR A 330 6.03 4.37 -1.58
N ASN A 331 6.85 4.95 -2.46
CA ASN A 331 7.04 4.41 -3.81
C ASN A 331 7.71 3.04 -3.78
N GLU A 332 8.75 2.87 -2.95
CA GLU A 332 9.42 1.58 -2.77
C GLU A 332 8.42 0.52 -2.29
N TRP A 333 7.68 0.81 -1.21
CA TRP A 333 6.65 -0.06 -0.65
C TRP A 333 5.67 -0.51 -1.73
N ASN A 334 5.06 0.44 -2.45
CA ASN A 334 4.05 0.14 -3.46
C ASN A 334 4.59 -0.71 -4.61
N ASN A 335 5.83 -0.45 -5.05
CA ASN A 335 6.47 -1.23 -6.12
C ASN A 335 6.80 -2.65 -5.65
N ASP A 336 7.28 -2.78 -4.42
CA ASP A 336 7.70 -4.06 -3.88
C ASP A 336 6.51 -4.96 -3.50
N ILE A 337 5.43 -4.40 -2.96
CA ILE A 337 4.14 -5.10 -2.80
C ILE A 337 3.62 -5.63 -4.13
N LEU A 338 3.66 -4.83 -5.21
CA LEU A 338 3.24 -5.26 -6.54
C LEU A 338 4.07 -6.45 -7.02
N LYS A 339 5.39 -6.36 -6.93
CA LYS A 339 6.32 -7.41 -7.34
C LYS A 339 6.12 -8.70 -6.53
N LYS A 340 6.02 -8.60 -5.20
CA LYS A 340 5.84 -9.76 -4.33
C LYS A 340 4.46 -10.38 -4.47
N MET A 341 3.42 -9.58 -4.71
CA MET A 341 2.07 -10.09 -5.02
C MET A 341 2.08 -10.93 -6.30
N ASP A 342 2.66 -10.41 -7.38
CA ASP A 342 2.79 -11.15 -8.65
C ASP A 342 3.55 -12.48 -8.42
N ALA A 343 4.70 -12.44 -7.74
CA ALA A 343 5.48 -13.62 -7.42
C ALA A 343 4.70 -14.64 -6.57
N TRP A 344 3.98 -14.17 -5.55
CA TRP A 344 3.21 -15.02 -4.64
C TRP A 344 2.02 -15.68 -5.34
N VAL A 345 1.27 -14.95 -6.19
CA VAL A 345 0.18 -15.52 -7.01
C VAL A 345 0.69 -16.56 -8.03
N ARG A 346 1.93 -16.40 -8.53
CA ARG A 346 2.59 -17.40 -9.42
C ARG A 346 3.17 -18.59 -8.67
N GLY A 347 3.37 -18.46 -7.35
CA GLY A 347 4.05 -19.48 -6.56
C GLY A 347 3.37 -20.84 -6.68
N PRO A 348 4.13 -21.96 -6.59
CA PRO A 348 3.59 -23.31 -6.70
C PRO A 348 2.50 -23.56 -5.66
N ASP A 349 1.37 -24.12 -6.09
CA ASP A 349 0.39 -24.69 -5.16
C ASP A 349 1.07 -25.79 -4.34
N ALA A 350 0.74 -25.91 -3.05
CA ALA A 350 1.50 -26.71 -2.07
C ALA A 350 1.62 -28.22 -2.41
N ASP A 351 0.81 -28.72 -3.35
CA ASP A 351 0.83 -30.12 -3.80
C ASP A 351 1.86 -30.41 -4.90
N SER A 352 2.43 -29.39 -5.54
CA SER A 352 3.40 -29.60 -6.63
C SER A 352 4.79 -30.03 -6.15
N THR A 353 5.06 -30.02 -4.84
CA THR A 353 6.33 -30.44 -4.22
C THR A 353 6.25 -31.78 -3.47
N SER A 354 5.21 -32.59 -3.69
CA SER A 354 5.15 -33.99 -3.23
C SER A 354 6.28 -34.88 -3.78
N SER A 355 7.04 -34.44 -4.78
CA SER A 355 8.41 -34.91 -4.96
C SER A 355 9.32 -34.06 -4.08
N ALA A 356 9.66 -34.61 -2.90
CA ALA A 356 10.65 -34.05 -1.99
C ALA A 356 11.80 -33.41 -2.77
N PRO A 357 12.28 -32.20 -2.39
CA PRO A 357 13.49 -31.68 -2.97
C PRO A 357 14.62 -32.64 -2.59
N GLN A 358 14.97 -33.55 -3.51
CA GLN A 358 16.38 -33.89 -3.62
C GLN A 358 17.06 -32.54 -3.78
N ALA A 359 17.88 -32.18 -2.80
CA ALA A 359 18.77 -31.04 -2.86
C ALA A 359 19.59 -31.15 -4.15
N GLN A 360 19.05 -30.64 -5.25
CA GLN A 360 19.82 -30.24 -6.39
C GLN A 360 20.48 -28.96 -5.92
N ASN A 361 21.76 -29.11 -5.58
CA ASN A 361 22.70 -28.02 -5.50
C ASN A 361 22.62 -27.28 -6.84
N ASP A 362 21.74 -26.28 -6.94
CA ASP A 362 21.78 -25.30 -8.01
C ASP A 362 22.69 -24.17 -7.53
N PRO A 363 23.98 -24.17 -7.91
CA PRO A 363 24.92 -23.16 -7.48
C PRO A 363 24.46 -21.75 -7.86
N LEU A 364 23.61 -21.60 -8.88
CA LEU A 364 23.13 -20.31 -9.37
C LEU A 364 22.11 -19.64 -8.44
N ALA A 365 21.35 -20.42 -7.66
CA ALA A 365 20.42 -19.88 -6.66
C ALA A 365 21.12 -19.49 -5.37
N ALA A 366 22.15 -20.25 -4.97
CA ALA A 366 23.04 -19.89 -3.87
C ALA A 366 23.90 -18.66 -4.20
N GLU A 367 24.34 -18.51 -5.46
CA GLU A 367 25.08 -17.35 -5.95
C GLU A 367 24.22 -16.08 -5.96
N LYS A 368 22.93 -16.15 -6.32
CA LYS A 368 22.02 -14.99 -6.24
C LYS A 368 21.65 -14.60 -4.81
N ALA A 369 21.54 -15.57 -3.90
CA ALA A 369 21.34 -15.28 -2.48
C ALA A 369 22.61 -14.71 -1.83
N ALA A 370 23.79 -15.19 -2.25
CA ALA A 370 25.07 -14.63 -1.86
C ALA A 370 25.25 -13.20 -2.41
N ASP A 371 24.93 -12.92 -3.68
CA ASP A 371 25.03 -11.58 -4.29
C ASP A 371 24.09 -10.55 -3.63
N ALA A 372 22.89 -10.96 -3.24
CA ALA A 372 21.96 -10.06 -2.52
C ALA A 372 22.49 -9.74 -1.11
N GLN A 373 23.12 -10.71 -0.46
CA GLN A 373 23.76 -10.53 0.84
C GLN A 373 25.09 -9.77 0.74
N ASP A 374 25.83 -9.94 -0.35
CA ASP A 374 27.06 -9.19 -0.65
C ASP A 374 26.73 -7.74 -1.02
N THR A 375 25.62 -7.48 -1.72
CA THR A 375 25.13 -6.11 -1.96
C THR A 375 24.66 -5.45 -0.66
N ALA A 376 23.98 -6.18 0.23
CA ALA A 376 23.62 -5.67 1.55
C ALA A 376 24.86 -5.38 2.41
N ASN A 377 25.86 -6.27 2.37
CA ASN A 377 27.13 -6.11 3.05
C ASN A 377 28.00 -5.00 2.43
N GLU A 378 27.97 -4.81 1.12
CA GLU A 378 28.67 -3.74 0.39
C GLU A 378 28.01 -2.40 0.68
N ILE A 379 26.69 -2.34 0.78
CA ILE A 379 25.96 -1.17 1.27
C ILE A 379 26.37 -0.90 2.73
N LEU A 380 26.35 -1.89 3.62
CA LEU A 380 26.87 -1.78 5.01
C LEU A 380 28.33 -1.30 5.06
N THR A 381 29.16 -1.70 4.09
CA THR A 381 30.58 -1.32 3.97
C THR A 381 30.77 0.10 3.44
N ILE A 382 30.00 0.53 2.43
CA ILE A 382 29.94 1.91 1.93
C ILE A 382 29.51 2.87 3.04
N TYR A 383 28.75 2.36 3.99
CA TYR A 383 28.17 3.08 5.12
C TYR A 383 28.94 2.92 6.45
N GLY A 384 30.12 2.29 6.43
CA GLY A 384 31.07 2.29 7.56
C GLY A 384 30.75 1.35 8.71
N VAL A 385 29.93 0.31 8.51
CA VAL A 385 29.65 -0.69 9.56
C VAL A 385 30.72 -1.78 9.52
N GLY A 386 31.73 -1.66 10.39
CA GLY A 386 32.78 -2.67 10.55
C GLY A 386 32.37 -3.78 11.52
N GLU A 387 32.55 -5.05 11.12
CA GLU A 387 32.36 -6.21 12.00
C GLU A 387 33.37 -6.20 13.17
N ALA A 388 32.86 -6.11 14.40
CA ALA A 388 33.63 -6.38 15.61
C ALA A 388 33.78 -7.90 15.79
N THR A 389 34.97 -8.42 15.49
CA THR A 389 35.37 -9.80 15.77
C THR A 389 35.44 -10.07 17.27
N HIS A 390 34.67 -11.03 17.79
CA HIS A 390 35.02 -11.77 19.00
C HIS A 390 34.72 -13.26 18.83
N GLY A 391 35.80 -14.05 18.84
CA GLY A 391 35.75 -15.51 18.81
C GLY A 391 35.66 -16.15 20.20
N ALA A 392 35.16 -17.38 20.23
CA ALA A 392 35.76 -18.54 20.92
C ALA A 392 34.73 -19.69 20.95
N ALA A 393 34.84 -20.65 20.01
CA ALA A 393 34.09 -21.89 20.06
C ALA A 393 35.02 -23.05 20.45
N THR A 394 34.76 -23.64 21.61
CA THR A 394 35.40 -24.87 22.09
C THR A 394 34.73 -26.08 21.45
N GLN A 395 35.51 -26.87 20.71
CA GLN A 395 35.09 -28.15 20.13
C GLN A 395 34.89 -29.21 21.24
N SER A 396 33.72 -29.85 21.26
CA SER A 396 33.53 -31.11 21.98
C SER A 396 32.98 -32.17 21.03
N ARG A 397 33.74 -33.26 20.93
CA ARG A 397 33.60 -34.41 20.04
C ARG A 397 32.92 -35.53 20.83
N SER A 398 31.86 -36.17 20.31
CA SER A 398 31.40 -37.49 20.78
C SER A 398 30.37 -38.13 19.83
N PRO A 399 30.17 -39.46 19.91
CA PRO A 399 30.34 -40.31 18.74
C PRO A 399 29.05 -40.89 18.14
N GLU A 400 29.21 -41.21 16.88
CA GLU A 400 28.38 -42.02 15.98
C GLU A 400 27.84 -43.30 16.66
N THR A 401 26.51 -43.44 16.67
CA THR A 401 25.82 -44.68 17.06
C THR A 401 24.74 -44.99 16.02
N GLN A 402 24.97 -46.02 15.21
CA GLN A 402 23.96 -46.66 14.36
C GLN A 402 22.89 -47.35 15.22
N PRO A 403 21.64 -47.45 14.74
CA PRO A 403 21.09 -48.80 14.65
C PRO A 403 20.16 -49.08 13.45
N SER A 404 20.43 -50.24 12.86
CA SER A 404 19.49 -51.37 12.68
C SER A 404 18.15 -51.16 11.96
N ARG A 405 18.25 -51.54 10.68
CA ARG A 405 17.27 -52.08 9.74
C ARG A 405 16.32 -53.14 10.35
N HIS A 406 15.03 -52.82 10.46
CA HIS A 406 13.92 -53.78 10.42
C HIS A 406 12.70 -53.17 9.72
N GLN A 407 12.64 -53.32 8.39
CA GLN A 407 11.43 -53.04 7.61
C GLN A 407 10.44 -54.21 7.72
N ARG A 408 9.41 -54.03 8.55
CA ARG A 408 8.18 -54.83 8.51
C ARG A 408 7.25 -54.22 7.45
N ARG A 409 7.00 -55.00 6.41
CA ARG A 409 6.10 -54.68 5.29
C ARG A 409 4.65 -54.80 5.78
N SER A 410 4.06 -53.70 6.24
CA SER A 410 2.62 -53.61 6.50
C SER A 410 1.90 -53.19 5.22
N THR A 411 1.13 -54.11 4.65
CA THR A 411 0.18 -53.87 3.57
C THR A 411 -1.06 -53.20 4.13
N LEU A 412 -1.09 -51.87 4.13
CA LEU A 412 -2.31 -51.09 4.30
C LEU A 412 -3.02 -50.93 2.94
N PRO A 413 -4.36 -50.89 2.92
CA PRO A 413 -5.12 -50.77 1.69
C PRO A 413 -4.84 -49.42 1.02
N ARG A 414 -4.52 -49.51 -0.27
CA ARG A 414 -4.28 -48.40 -1.20
C ARG A 414 -5.54 -47.54 -1.29
N ARG A 415 -5.54 -46.43 -0.55
CA ARG A 415 -6.54 -45.36 -0.66
C ARG A 415 -6.46 -44.82 -2.09
N SER A 416 -7.57 -44.83 -2.80
CA SER A 416 -7.69 -44.44 -4.20
C SER A 416 -7.17 -43.02 -4.44
N ASP A 417 -6.17 -42.88 -5.32
CA ASP A 417 -5.52 -41.64 -5.81
C ASP A 417 -6.46 -40.70 -6.60
N SER A 418 -7.78 -40.77 -6.40
CA SER A 418 -8.79 -40.11 -7.25
C SER A 418 -9.42 -38.86 -6.64
N GLN A 419 -8.95 -38.44 -5.46
CA GLN A 419 -9.43 -37.25 -4.75
C GLN A 419 -8.25 -36.46 -4.17
N GLN A 420 -7.21 -36.24 -4.97
CA GLN A 420 -6.36 -35.06 -4.73
C GLN A 420 -7.25 -33.85 -5.00
N GLY A 421 -7.94 -33.39 -3.96
CA GLY A 421 -8.69 -32.14 -3.98
C GLY A 421 -7.73 -31.05 -4.44
N LEU A 422 -8.08 -30.34 -5.50
CA LEU A 422 -7.27 -29.22 -5.96
C LEU A 422 -7.15 -28.22 -4.81
N LEU A 423 -5.93 -27.99 -4.34
CA LEU A 423 -5.69 -26.95 -3.35
C LEU A 423 -6.21 -25.60 -3.87
N PRO A 424 -6.70 -24.72 -2.97
CA PRO A 424 -7.06 -23.38 -3.35
C PRO A 424 -5.88 -22.65 -3.99
N LYS A 425 -6.08 -22.10 -5.18
CA LYS A 425 -5.05 -21.29 -5.84
C LYS A 425 -4.92 -19.94 -5.15
N ARG A 426 -3.69 -19.45 -5.05
CA ARG A 426 -3.41 -18.10 -4.57
C ARG A 426 -3.97 -17.05 -5.54
N ASP A 427 -4.59 -16.00 -5.04
CA ASP A 427 -4.97 -14.84 -5.86
C ASP A 427 -5.02 -13.56 -5.03
N GLY A 428 -4.91 -12.42 -5.68
CA GLY A 428 -4.75 -11.13 -5.01
C GLY A 428 -5.45 -9.97 -5.69
N PHE A 429 -5.92 -9.02 -4.89
CA PHE A 429 -6.38 -7.70 -5.30
C PHE A 429 -5.35 -6.66 -4.86
N LEU A 430 -4.87 -5.83 -5.79
CA LEU A 430 -4.05 -4.64 -5.50
C LEU A 430 -4.91 -3.40 -5.66
N PHE A 431 -5.50 -2.95 -4.55
CA PHE A 431 -6.49 -1.88 -4.57
C PHE A 431 -5.81 -0.50 -4.60
N ASP A 432 -6.13 0.34 -5.58
CA ASP A 432 -5.52 1.66 -5.76
C ASP A 432 -6.18 2.75 -4.88
N LEU A 433 -6.12 2.55 -3.56
CA LEU A 433 -6.60 3.50 -2.55
C LEU A 433 -6.05 4.93 -2.77
N PRO A 434 -4.75 5.15 -3.08
CA PRO A 434 -4.20 6.49 -3.24
C PRO A 434 -4.78 7.22 -4.44
N GLY A 435 -5.11 6.51 -5.53
CA GLY A 435 -5.67 7.09 -6.74
C GLY A 435 -6.93 7.92 -6.44
N TYR A 436 -7.86 7.35 -5.67
CA TYR A 436 -9.08 8.06 -5.25
C TYR A 436 -8.78 9.34 -4.45
N ILE A 437 -7.87 9.26 -3.47
CA ILE A 437 -7.55 10.39 -2.58
C ILE A 437 -6.82 11.49 -3.34
N ILE A 438 -5.85 11.12 -4.19
CA ILE A 438 -5.10 12.07 -5.02
C ILE A 438 -6.03 12.75 -6.03
N ASP A 439 -6.94 12.01 -6.67
CA ASP A 439 -7.93 12.58 -7.59
C ASP A 439 -8.85 13.59 -6.88
N ALA A 440 -9.25 13.30 -5.63
CA ALA A 440 -10.03 14.24 -4.81
C ALA A 440 -9.25 15.52 -4.49
N ILE A 441 -7.96 15.41 -4.17
CA ILE A 441 -7.06 16.56 -3.93
C ILE A 441 -6.90 17.38 -5.21
N LEU A 442 -6.58 16.73 -6.34
CA LEU A 442 -6.37 17.38 -7.63
C LEU A 442 -7.64 18.06 -8.15
N GLU A 443 -8.79 17.42 -8.00
CA GLU A 443 -10.10 17.98 -8.33
C GLU A 443 -10.32 19.32 -7.62
N GLN A 444 -10.08 19.37 -6.31
CA GLN A 444 -10.24 20.59 -5.53
C GLN A 444 -9.23 21.67 -5.95
N GLN A 445 -7.96 21.29 -6.15
CA GLN A 445 -6.90 22.24 -6.50
C GLN A 445 -7.12 22.87 -7.88
N LEU A 446 -7.46 22.05 -8.88
CA LEU A 446 -7.78 22.52 -10.24
C LEU A 446 -9.01 23.43 -10.21
N ARG A 447 -10.07 23.01 -9.50
CA ARG A 447 -11.30 23.81 -9.36
C ARG A 447 -11.05 25.16 -8.69
N ALA A 448 -10.27 25.19 -7.61
CA ALA A 448 -9.89 26.43 -6.93
C ALA A 448 -9.07 27.37 -7.83
N GLY A 449 -8.28 26.79 -8.75
CA GLY A 449 -7.56 27.52 -9.79
C GLY A 449 -8.42 27.95 -10.99
N GLY A 450 -9.70 27.53 -11.08
CA GLY A 450 -10.52 27.72 -12.28
C GLY A 450 -10.00 26.93 -13.50
N LEU A 451 -9.28 25.83 -13.24
CA LEU A 451 -8.67 24.97 -14.24
C LEU A 451 -9.45 23.66 -14.36
N LYS A 452 -9.36 23.03 -15.53
CA LYS A 452 -9.86 21.70 -15.79
C LYS A 452 -8.83 20.94 -16.64
N ASP A 453 -8.55 19.70 -16.29
CA ASP A 453 -7.64 18.86 -17.08
C ASP A 453 -8.34 18.14 -18.25
N GLY A 454 -7.59 17.34 -19.00
CA GLY A 454 -8.13 16.57 -20.14
C GLY A 454 -9.05 15.41 -19.74
N ASN A 455 -8.93 14.92 -18.50
CA ASN A 455 -9.74 13.82 -17.97
C ASN A 455 -11.02 14.30 -17.28
N GLY A 456 -11.16 15.61 -17.10
CA GLY A 456 -12.33 16.24 -16.52
C GLY A 456 -12.16 16.71 -15.08
N LEU A 457 -11.00 16.45 -14.45
CA LEU A 457 -10.70 16.92 -13.10
C LEU A 457 -10.68 18.44 -13.04
N GLY A 458 -11.18 19.00 -11.94
CA GLY A 458 -11.43 20.43 -11.74
C GLY A 458 -12.78 20.90 -12.30
N GLY A 459 -13.48 20.04 -13.04
CA GLY A 459 -14.77 20.33 -13.66
C GLY A 459 -15.98 19.70 -12.98
N LYS A 460 -15.81 18.88 -11.93
CA LYS A 460 -16.94 18.21 -11.27
C LYS A 460 -17.78 19.23 -10.48
N PRO A 461 -19.11 19.05 -10.39
CA PRO A 461 -19.96 19.86 -9.54
C PRO A 461 -19.45 19.94 -8.11
N VAL A 462 -19.68 21.08 -7.43
CA VAL A 462 -19.20 21.30 -6.05
C VAL A 462 -19.69 20.20 -5.10
N GLY A 463 -20.93 19.74 -5.26
CA GLY A 463 -21.50 18.67 -4.44
C GLY A 463 -20.86 17.29 -4.64
N GLU A 464 -20.18 17.05 -5.76
CA GLU A 464 -19.49 15.78 -6.03
C GLU A 464 -18.06 15.74 -5.49
N GLY A 465 -17.46 16.90 -5.22
CA GLY A 465 -16.12 16.98 -4.63
C GLY A 465 -16.12 17.27 -3.12
N PHE A 466 -14.92 17.48 -2.60
CA PHE A 466 -14.70 18.02 -1.27
C PHE A 466 -14.46 19.52 -1.36
N ARG A 467 -14.99 20.27 -0.40
CA ARG A 467 -14.78 21.71 -0.26
C ARG A 467 -13.38 22.00 0.24
N ASP A 468 -12.92 21.21 1.20
CA ASP A 468 -11.56 21.27 1.74
C ASP A 468 -10.90 19.90 1.69
N VAL A 469 -9.64 19.88 1.27
CA VAL A 469 -8.82 18.67 1.13
C VAL A 469 -7.55 18.72 1.97
N TRP A 470 -7.30 19.81 2.69
CA TRP A 470 -6.09 20.03 3.49
C TRP A 470 -6.38 20.33 4.95
N GLU A 471 -7.46 21.08 5.23
CA GLU A 471 -7.87 21.38 6.60
C GLU A 471 -8.79 20.26 7.10
N PRO A 472 -8.35 19.44 8.07
CA PRO A 472 -9.20 18.43 8.65
C PRO A 472 -10.32 19.09 9.44
N CYS A 473 -11.49 18.48 9.41
CA CYS A 473 -12.67 18.89 10.16
C CYS A 473 -12.52 18.57 11.66
N THR A 474 -11.57 19.21 12.34
CA THR A 474 -11.35 19.03 13.78
C THR A 474 -12.26 19.97 14.57
N GLU A 475 -12.97 19.44 15.57
CA GLU A 475 -13.74 20.28 16.47
C GLU A 475 -12.77 20.99 17.43
N ALA A 476 -12.45 22.24 17.14
CA ALA A 476 -11.82 23.08 18.15
C ALA A 476 -12.76 23.15 19.37
N ALA A 477 -12.20 22.97 20.56
CA ALA A 477 -12.92 22.76 21.82
C ALA A 477 -13.97 23.84 22.19
N GLU A 478 -14.09 24.97 21.46
CA GLU A 478 -14.95 26.06 21.94
C GLU A 478 -15.95 26.73 20.99
N THR A 479 -15.92 26.73 19.64
CA THR A 479 -16.96 27.54 18.93
C THR A 479 -17.34 27.26 17.48
N ARG A 480 -16.75 26.29 16.79
CA ARG A 480 -17.23 25.92 15.44
C ARG A 480 -17.34 24.42 15.33
N VAL A 481 -18.55 23.91 15.61
CA VAL A 481 -18.97 22.61 15.12
C VAL A 481 -18.74 22.66 13.61
N CYS A 482 -17.95 21.74 13.10
CA CYS A 482 -17.78 21.57 11.69
C CYS A 482 -19.12 21.09 11.13
N GLU A 483 -19.98 22.03 10.72
CA GLU A 483 -21.38 21.78 10.34
C GLU A 483 -21.50 20.79 9.17
N MET A 484 -20.42 20.59 8.40
CA MET A 484 -20.40 19.77 7.20
C MET A 484 -19.14 18.89 7.12
N MET A 485 -18.99 17.95 8.05
CA MET A 485 -17.87 16.97 8.04
C MET A 485 -17.73 16.22 6.72
N GLN A 486 -18.83 15.99 5.99
CA GLN A 486 -18.83 15.30 4.70
C GLN A 486 -18.31 16.16 3.54
N GLU A 487 -18.10 17.46 3.75
CA GLU A 487 -17.48 18.36 2.77
C GLU A 487 -15.95 18.42 2.89
N HIS A 488 -15.36 17.86 3.95
CA HIS A 488 -13.92 17.76 4.12
C HIS A 488 -13.43 16.38 3.69
N LEU A 489 -12.27 16.30 3.03
CA LEU A 489 -11.64 15.01 2.71
C LEU A 489 -11.17 14.29 3.98
N PHE A 490 -10.70 15.06 4.96
CA PHE A 490 -10.14 14.58 6.21
C PHE A 490 -11.05 14.91 7.40
N SER A 491 -11.38 13.92 8.22
CA SER A 491 -12.12 14.10 9.48
C SER A 491 -11.18 14.43 10.64
N THR A 492 -9.99 13.84 10.64
CA THR A 492 -8.90 14.15 11.57
C THR A 492 -7.64 14.43 10.74
N PRO A 493 -6.53 14.90 11.36
CA PRO A 493 -5.26 15.03 10.62
C PRO A 493 -4.76 13.71 10.00
N TRP A 494 -5.27 12.56 10.46
CA TRP A 494 -4.82 11.23 10.05
C TRP A 494 -5.83 10.47 9.19
N THR A 495 -7.12 10.75 9.34
CA THR A 495 -8.19 9.89 8.82
C THR A 495 -9.09 10.63 7.83
N LEU A 496 -9.51 9.92 6.79
CA LEU A 496 -10.51 10.37 5.84
C LEU A 496 -11.86 10.64 6.53
N ALA A 497 -12.66 11.49 5.92
CA ALA A 497 -14.06 11.68 6.30
C ALA A 497 -14.94 10.52 5.82
N GLY A 498 -16.08 10.31 6.49
CA GLY A 498 -16.97 9.17 6.24
C GLY A 498 -17.37 9.01 4.76
N ARG A 499 -17.63 10.10 4.03
CA ARG A 499 -17.90 10.07 2.59
C ARG A 499 -16.73 9.48 1.79
N ALA A 500 -15.51 9.93 2.08
CA ALA A 500 -14.33 9.42 1.39
C ALA A 500 -14.09 7.95 1.73
N VAL A 501 -14.24 7.55 2.99
CA VAL A 501 -14.19 6.15 3.43
C VAL A 501 -15.22 5.28 2.71
N GLY A 502 -16.47 5.78 2.59
CA GLY A 502 -17.55 5.12 1.85
C GLY A 502 -17.18 4.86 0.40
N ASN A 503 -16.74 5.89 -0.32
CA ASN A 503 -16.34 5.77 -1.73
C ASN A 503 -15.15 4.81 -1.92
N VAL A 504 -14.17 4.81 -1.00
CA VAL A 504 -13.05 3.87 -1.02
C VAL A 504 -13.55 2.43 -0.84
N GLY A 505 -14.45 2.18 0.11
CA GLY A 505 -15.04 0.87 0.33
C GLY A 505 -15.88 0.36 -0.85
N GLU A 506 -16.68 1.24 -1.46
CA GLU A 506 -17.48 0.94 -2.65
C GLU A 506 -16.59 0.56 -3.84
N ALA A 507 -15.53 1.34 -4.10
CA ALA A 507 -14.57 1.04 -5.17
C ALA A 507 -13.85 -0.31 -4.95
N ALA A 508 -13.50 -0.63 -3.69
CA ALA A 508 -12.91 -1.92 -3.36
C ALA A 508 -13.91 -3.07 -3.57
N ALA A 509 -15.18 -2.89 -3.21
CA ALA A 509 -16.22 -3.90 -3.42
C ALA A 509 -16.45 -4.14 -4.91
N GLU A 510 -16.51 -3.07 -5.71
CA GLU A 510 -16.62 -3.16 -7.16
C GLU A 510 -15.45 -3.96 -7.78
N MET A 511 -14.22 -3.73 -7.31
CA MET A 511 -13.04 -4.49 -7.74
C MET A 511 -13.21 -6.00 -7.51
N VAL A 512 -13.78 -6.38 -6.36
CA VAL A 512 -14.07 -7.78 -6.00
C VAL A 512 -15.20 -8.34 -6.87
N LEU A 513 -16.30 -7.61 -7.05
CA LEU A 513 -17.45 -8.03 -7.87
C LEU A 513 -17.05 -8.20 -9.34
N ARG A 514 -16.17 -7.33 -9.84
CA ARG A 514 -15.58 -7.45 -11.17
C ARG A 514 -14.51 -8.53 -11.25
N ASN A 515 -14.15 -9.20 -10.15
CA ASN A 515 -13.03 -10.15 -10.08
C ASN A 515 -11.75 -9.58 -10.74
N ALA A 516 -11.45 -8.31 -10.46
CA ALA A 516 -10.30 -7.60 -11.03
C ALA A 516 -9.01 -7.98 -10.26
N THR A 517 -8.65 -9.25 -10.32
CA THR A 517 -7.50 -9.80 -9.59
C THR A 517 -6.22 -9.73 -10.42
N VAL A 518 -5.07 -9.85 -9.73
CA VAL A 518 -3.75 -9.93 -10.37
C VAL A 518 -3.69 -11.12 -11.34
N ARG A 519 -4.26 -12.27 -10.97
CA ARG A 519 -4.31 -13.44 -11.85
C ARG A 519 -5.10 -13.16 -13.14
N ARG A 520 -6.24 -12.48 -13.04
CA ARG A 520 -7.09 -12.19 -14.21
C ARG A 520 -6.37 -11.37 -15.28
N GLY A 521 -5.50 -10.44 -14.89
CA GLY A 521 -4.76 -9.66 -15.88
C GLY A 521 -3.67 -10.42 -16.62
N TRP A 522 -3.40 -11.68 -16.27
CA TRP A 522 -2.54 -12.56 -17.08
C TRP A 522 -3.33 -13.35 -18.14
N ASP A 523 -4.63 -13.52 -17.93
CA ASP A 523 -5.50 -14.29 -18.83
C ASP A 523 -6.06 -13.42 -19.98
N LEU A 524 -5.92 -12.08 -19.87
CA LEU A 524 -6.24 -11.08 -20.89
C LEU A 524 -5.00 -10.79 -21.75
#